data_AF-A0A401TP59-F1
#
_entry.id   AF-A0A401TP59-F1
#
_cell.length_a   1.000
_cell.length_b   1.000
_cell.length_c   1.000
_cell.angle_alpha   90.00
_cell.angle_beta   90.00
_cell.angle_gamma   90.00
#
_symmetry.space_group_name_H-M   'P 1'
#
loop_
_entity.id
_entity.type
_entity.pdbx_description
1 polymer ?
#
loop_
_entity_poly.entity_id
_entity_poly.type
_entity_poly.pdbx_seq_one_letter_code
_entity_poly.pdbx_strand_id
1 'polypeptide(L)'
;DIRGRDGRSLKEDWGRDIRTTMGLQVHGYPNLFTTAVPLAPSAALCNMTTCLQQQVEWIDDCIKYMRGNNLNVIEPSRDIEDQWVAHHDETANATLIAKTNSWYLGSNVEGKPRRVLSYCGGVGTYRQKCDEVAASGYRGFAMQ
;
A
#
# COMPACT_ATOMS: atom_id res chain seq x y z
N ASP A 1 -11.86 15.74 0.24
CA ASP A 1 -12.80 14.61 0.16
C ASP A 1 -12.35 13.73 -1.00
N ILE A 2 -11.89 12.51 -0.75
CA ILE A 2 -11.37 11.60 -1.79
C ILE A 2 -12.44 10.56 -2.07
N ARG A 3 -12.82 10.45 -3.35
CA ARG A 3 -13.91 9.59 -3.83
C ARG A 3 -13.42 8.63 -4.90
N GLY A 4 -13.72 7.34 -4.72
CA GLY A 4 -13.43 6.28 -5.67
C GLY A 4 -14.62 5.97 -6.57
N ARG A 5 -14.66 4.74 -7.10
CA ARG A 5 -15.80 4.21 -7.86
C ARG A 5 -17.10 4.35 -7.06
N ASP A 6 -18.18 4.68 -7.77
CA ASP A 6 -19.54 4.76 -7.20
C ASP A 6 -19.66 5.72 -6.00
N GLY A 7 -18.78 6.72 -5.90
CA GLY A 7 -18.80 7.70 -4.81
C GLY A 7 -18.24 7.21 -3.47
N ARG A 8 -17.58 6.05 -3.44
CA ARG A 8 -16.95 5.47 -2.24
C ARG A 8 -16.00 6.48 -1.58
N SER A 9 -16.16 6.72 -0.28
CA SER A 9 -15.28 7.62 0.47
C SER A 9 -14.05 6.89 0.99
N LEU A 10 -12.85 7.38 0.66
CA LEU A 10 -11.62 6.82 1.22
C LEU A 10 -11.57 6.99 2.74
N LYS A 11 -12.13 8.10 3.25
CA LYS A 11 -12.22 8.37 4.68
C LYS A 11 -13.09 7.34 5.41
N GLU A 12 -14.22 6.96 4.82
CA GLU A 12 -15.11 5.94 5.41
C GLU A 12 -14.50 4.54 5.30
N ASP A 13 -13.88 4.21 4.16
CA ASP A 13 -13.19 2.93 3.95
C ASP A 13 -12.08 2.74 4.98
N TRP A 14 -11.14 3.69 5.08
CA TRP A 14 -10.03 3.63 6.05
C TRP A 14 -10.46 3.87 7.50
N GLY A 15 -11.64 4.44 7.74
CA GLY A 15 -12.26 4.49 9.05
C GLY A 15 -12.69 3.11 9.56
N ARG A 16 -13.06 2.19 8.64
CA ARG A 16 -13.40 0.80 8.96
C ARG A 16 -12.18 -0.10 9.04
N ASP A 17 -11.32 -0.06 8.02
CA ASP A 17 -10.09 -0.84 7.95
C ASP A 17 -9.11 -0.17 7.00
N ILE A 18 -7.85 -0.04 7.43
CA ILE A 18 -6.81 0.54 6.60
C ILE A 18 -6.31 -0.54 5.64
N ARG A 19 -6.58 -0.34 4.36
CA ARG A 19 -6.24 -1.27 3.28
C ARG A 19 -5.53 -0.54 2.16
N THR A 20 -4.46 -1.15 1.67
CA THR A 20 -3.70 -0.69 0.51
C THR A 20 -3.10 -1.90 -0.20
N THR A 21 -2.81 -1.76 -1.48
CA THR A 21 -1.94 -2.67 -2.22
C THR A 21 -0.54 -2.11 -2.21
N MET A 22 0.37 -2.73 -1.45
CA MET A 22 1.77 -2.29 -1.28
C MET A 22 1.93 -0.87 -0.72
N GLY A 23 0.87 -0.24 -0.20
CA GLY A 23 0.86 1.20 0.09
C GLY A 23 1.02 2.10 -1.15
N LEU A 24 0.86 1.56 -2.35
CA LEU A 24 1.02 2.28 -3.62
C LEU A 24 -0.32 2.61 -4.28
N GLN A 25 -1.34 1.77 -4.12
CA GLN A 25 -2.71 1.99 -4.60
C GLN A 25 -3.75 1.39 -3.65
N VAL A 26 -5.04 1.69 -3.88
CA VAL A 26 -6.17 1.18 -3.09
C VAL A 26 -7.26 0.66 -4.03
N HIS A 27 -7.79 -0.53 -3.76
CA HIS A 27 -8.87 -1.10 -4.56
C HIS A 27 -10.14 -0.23 -4.47
N GLY A 28 -10.75 0.08 -5.61
CA GLY A 28 -11.88 1.01 -5.73
C GLY A 28 -11.49 2.44 -6.06
N TYR A 29 -10.20 2.77 -6.12
CA TYR A 29 -9.68 4.12 -6.37
C TYR A 29 -8.73 4.11 -7.59
N PRO A 30 -9.24 3.91 -8.81
CA PRO A 30 -8.42 3.82 -10.01
C PRO A 30 -7.54 5.05 -10.21
N ASN A 31 -6.31 4.85 -10.69
CA ASN A 31 -5.28 5.88 -10.91
C ASN A 31 -4.87 6.69 -9.66
N LEU A 32 -5.36 6.35 -8.46
CA LEU A 32 -4.88 6.95 -7.23
C LEU A 32 -3.59 6.25 -6.80
N PHE A 33 -2.46 6.94 -6.97
CA PHE A 33 -1.18 6.53 -6.44
C PHE A 33 -0.89 7.22 -5.11
N THR A 34 -0.22 6.50 -4.21
CA THR A 34 0.13 6.99 -2.87
C THR A 34 1.59 6.71 -2.54
N THR A 35 2.18 7.54 -1.67
CA THR A 35 3.52 7.33 -1.10
C THR A 35 3.48 7.62 0.40
N ALA A 36 4.35 6.95 1.17
CA ALA A 36 4.40 7.05 2.63
C ALA A 36 3.04 6.87 3.35
N VAL A 37 2.14 6.09 2.76
CA VAL A 37 0.86 5.69 3.38
C VAL A 37 0.98 4.35 4.08
N PRO A 38 -0.03 3.94 4.89
CA PRO A 38 0.05 2.69 5.62
C PRO A 38 0.28 1.44 4.75
N LEU A 39 0.88 0.45 5.38
CA LEU A 39 1.27 -0.86 4.85
C LEU A 39 2.39 -0.85 3.80
N ALA A 40 2.99 0.32 3.51
CA ALA A 40 4.32 0.42 2.90
C ALA A 40 5.39 0.61 3.99
N PRO A 41 6.69 0.37 3.70
CA PRO A 41 7.76 0.82 4.57
C PRO A 41 7.68 2.33 4.73
N SER A 42 7.48 2.76 5.98
CA SER A 42 7.31 4.16 6.34
C SER A 42 7.77 4.39 7.78
N ALA A 43 7.83 5.66 8.19
CA ALA A 43 8.24 6.08 9.52
C ALA A 43 9.59 5.47 9.96
N ALA A 44 9.69 4.95 11.20
CA ALA A 44 10.94 4.42 11.75
C ALA A 44 11.35 3.05 11.21
N LEU A 45 10.58 2.44 10.29
CA LEU A 45 10.94 1.16 9.69
C LEU A 45 11.66 1.32 8.33
N CYS A 46 12.00 2.56 7.96
CA CYS A 46 12.85 2.86 6.82
C CYS A 46 13.56 4.20 6.96
N ASN A 47 14.71 4.36 6.28
CA ASN A 47 15.17 5.69 5.87
C ASN A 47 14.16 6.27 4.85
N MET A 48 13.33 7.20 5.31
CA MET A 48 12.19 7.72 4.54
C MET A 48 12.57 8.20 3.14
N THR A 49 13.70 8.88 2.97
CA THR A 49 14.14 9.37 1.66
C THR A 49 14.38 8.20 0.69
N THR A 50 15.04 7.14 1.15
CA THR A 50 15.31 5.95 0.35
C THR A 50 14.03 5.20 -0.03
N CYS A 51 13.10 5.05 0.92
CA CYS A 51 11.83 4.38 0.64
C CYS A 51 10.93 5.19 -0.29
N LEU A 52 10.85 6.50 -0.09
CA LEU A 52 10.08 7.38 -0.97
C LEU A 52 10.63 7.37 -2.38
N GLN A 53 11.96 7.40 -2.53
CA GLN A 53 12.58 7.30 -3.85
C GLN A 53 12.16 6.00 -4.57
N GLN A 54 12.23 4.84 -3.90
CA GLN A 54 11.81 3.59 -4.52
C GLN A 54 10.31 3.57 -4.85
N GLN A 55 9.44 4.10 -3.98
CA GLN A 55 8.00 4.16 -4.24
C GLN A 55 7.70 5.04 -5.46
N VAL A 56 8.38 6.18 -5.58
CA VAL A 56 8.24 7.09 -6.72
C VAL A 56 8.80 6.47 -8.01
N GLU A 57 9.95 5.80 -7.95
CA GLU A 57 10.52 5.06 -9.09
C GLU A 57 9.50 4.04 -9.64
N TRP A 58 8.89 3.24 -8.76
CA TRP A 58 7.88 2.26 -9.16
C TRP A 58 6.64 2.92 -9.79
N ILE A 59 6.15 4.02 -9.20
CA ILE A 59 4.99 4.76 -9.74
C ILE A 59 5.29 5.34 -11.12
N ASP A 60 6.47 5.94 -11.29
CA ASP A 60 6.91 6.52 -12.56
C ASP A 60 7.01 5.44 -13.66
N ASP A 61 7.63 4.30 -13.35
CA ASP A 61 7.73 3.17 -14.27
C ASP A 61 6.35 2.55 -14.61
N CYS A 62 5.43 2.52 -13.64
CA CYS A 62 4.04 2.11 -13.86
C CYS A 62 3.30 3.04 -14.81
N ILE A 63 3.42 4.35 -14.63
CA ILE A 63 2.81 5.34 -15.51
C ILE A 63 3.42 5.27 -16.92
N LYS A 64 4.74 5.10 -17.03
CA LYS A 64 5.41 4.89 -18.33
C LYS A 64 4.91 3.62 -19.03
N TYR A 65 4.77 2.51 -18.30
CA TYR A 65 4.23 1.27 -18.82
C TYR A 65 2.80 1.45 -19.37
N MET A 66 1.93 2.09 -18.59
CA MET A 66 0.56 2.41 -18.99
C MET A 66 0.52 3.23 -20.29
N ARG A 67 1.29 4.32 -20.34
CA ARG A 67 1.38 5.18 -21.53
C ARG A 67 1.93 4.44 -22.74
N GLY A 68 2.97 3.62 -22.57
CA GLY A 68 3.58 2.84 -23.64
C GLY A 68 2.63 1.78 -24.24
N ASN A 69 1.61 1.37 -23.49
CA ASN A 69 0.60 0.40 -23.92
C ASN A 69 -0.77 1.03 -24.25
N ASN A 70 -0.86 2.37 -24.29
CA ASN A 70 -2.11 3.11 -24.51
C ASN A 70 -3.23 2.79 -23.50
N LEU A 71 -2.85 2.49 -22.26
CA LEU A 71 -3.76 2.21 -21.15
C LEU A 71 -4.00 3.49 -20.35
N ASN A 72 -5.23 3.71 -19.89
CA ASN A 72 -5.67 4.94 -19.23
C ASN A 72 -6.10 4.74 -17.77
N VAL A 73 -6.40 3.51 -17.37
CA VAL A 73 -6.88 3.15 -16.03
C VAL A 73 -6.08 1.98 -15.49
N ILE A 74 -5.49 2.16 -14.31
CA ILE A 74 -4.91 1.10 -13.50
C ILE A 74 -5.61 1.05 -12.14
N GLU A 75 -5.91 -0.16 -11.67
CA GLU A 75 -6.50 -0.38 -10.35
C GLU A 75 -6.11 -1.77 -9.82
N PRO A 76 -5.70 -1.92 -8.55
CA PRO A 76 -5.48 -3.23 -7.98
C PRO A 76 -6.80 -3.99 -7.86
N SER A 77 -6.76 -5.30 -8.12
CA SER A 77 -7.86 -6.18 -7.76
C SER A 77 -8.02 -6.23 -6.24
N ARG A 78 -9.22 -6.62 -5.78
CA ARG A 78 -9.45 -6.86 -4.37
C ARG A 78 -8.52 -7.95 -3.83
N ASP A 79 -8.25 -8.98 -4.62
CA ASP A 79 -7.45 -10.12 -4.21
C ASP A 79 -5.99 -9.75 -3.90
N ILE A 80 -5.35 -8.90 -4.72
CA ILE A 80 -3.96 -8.50 -4.46
C ILE A 80 -3.86 -7.56 -3.24
N GLU A 81 -4.88 -6.72 -3.01
CA GLU A 81 -4.98 -5.90 -1.80
C GLU A 81 -5.12 -6.80 -0.56
N ASP A 82 -6.02 -7.79 -0.61
CA ASP A 82 -6.27 -8.72 0.49
C ASP A 82 -5.02 -9.56 0.81
N GLN A 83 -4.31 -10.04 -0.22
CA GLN A 83 -3.04 -10.73 -0.07
C GLN A 83 -1.96 -9.84 0.57
N TRP A 84 -1.87 -8.57 0.15
CA TRP A 84 -0.91 -7.63 0.74
C TRP A 84 -1.21 -7.36 2.22
N VAL A 85 -2.48 -7.12 2.55
CA VAL A 85 -2.93 -6.90 3.93
C VAL A 85 -2.62 -8.11 4.81
N ALA A 86 -2.90 -9.33 4.34
CA ALA A 86 -2.59 -10.55 5.07
C ALA A 86 -1.08 -10.73 5.29
N HIS A 87 -0.28 -10.55 4.24
CA HIS A 87 1.19 -10.62 4.33
C HIS A 87 1.76 -9.56 5.28
N HIS A 88 1.25 -8.34 5.22
CA HIS A 88 1.63 -7.27 6.14
C HIS A 88 1.39 -7.70 7.60
N ASP A 89 0.20 -8.21 7.92
CA ASP A 89 -0.13 -8.64 9.28
C ASP A 89 0.71 -9.80 9.75
N GLU A 90 0.98 -10.78 8.89
CA GLU A 90 1.89 -11.88 9.19
C GLU A 90 3.27 -11.35 9.60
N THR A 91 3.86 -10.46 8.78
CA THR A 91 5.17 -9.89 9.08
C THR A 91 5.17 -9.03 10.35
N ALA A 92 4.10 -8.26 10.59
CA ALA A 92 3.98 -7.41 11.77
C ALA A 92 3.83 -8.25 13.06
N ASN A 93 2.98 -9.27 13.03
CA ASN A 93 2.68 -10.13 14.18
C ASN A 93 3.86 -11.03 14.58
N ALA A 94 4.80 -11.28 13.66
CA ALA A 94 6.07 -11.95 13.96
C ALA A 94 7.05 -11.06 14.77
N THR A 95 6.76 -9.78 14.97
CA THR A 95 7.64 -8.83 15.68
C THR A 95 7.08 -8.43 17.05
N LEU A 96 7.95 -7.84 17.89
CA LEU A 96 7.52 -7.24 19.15
C LEU A 96 6.73 -5.93 18.96
N ILE A 97 6.82 -5.29 17.79
CA ILE A 97 6.13 -4.02 17.51
C ILE A 97 4.62 -4.17 17.73
N ALA A 98 4.04 -5.27 17.23
CA ALA A 98 2.63 -5.59 17.37
C ALA A 98 2.16 -5.77 18.84
N LYS A 99 3.10 -6.01 19.77
CA LYS A 99 2.82 -6.28 21.20
C LYS A 99 2.94 -5.04 22.10
N THR A 100 3.26 -3.87 21.54
CA THR A 100 3.49 -2.63 22.32
C THR A 100 2.34 -1.64 22.12
N ASN A 101 2.12 -0.71 23.06
CA ASN A 101 1.22 0.42 22.81
C ASN A 101 2.05 1.58 22.26
N SER A 102 1.85 1.91 20.99
CA SER A 102 2.52 3.03 20.34
C SER A 102 1.66 3.57 19.20
N TRP A 103 1.99 4.78 18.74
CA TRP A 103 1.32 5.39 17.60
C TRP A 103 1.40 4.52 16.32
N TYR A 104 2.40 3.63 16.21
CA TYR A 104 2.50 2.67 15.12
C TYR A 104 1.31 1.71 15.04
N LEU A 105 0.62 1.46 16.15
CA LEU A 105 -0.57 0.61 16.19
C LEU A 105 -1.88 1.40 16.13
N GLY A 106 -1.80 2.72 15.92
CA GLY A 106 -2.96 3.60 15.99
C GLY A 106 -3.56 3.73 17.40
N SER A 107 -2.87 3.24 18.45
CA SER A 107 -3.38 3.24 19.83
C SER A 107 -3.49 4.63 20.46
N ASN A 108 -3.03 5.66 19.75
CA ASN A 108 -3.12 7.07 20.13
C ASN A 108 -4.44 7.73 19.70
N VAL A 109 -5.31 7.03 18.97
CA VAL A 109 -6.62 7.53 18.53
C VAL A 109 -7.72 6.60 19.02
N GLU A 110 -8.61 7.10 19.87
CA GLU A 110 -9.74 6.34 20.39
C GLU A 110 -10.66 5.86 19.25
N GLY A 111 -11.10 4.60 19.31
CA GLY A 111 -11.96 3.98 18.30
C GLY A 111 -11.26 3.56 17.00
N LYS A 112 -9.95 3.83 16.83
CA LYS A 112 -9.23 3.43 15.63
C LYS A 112 -8.89 1.93 15.65
N PRO A 113 -9.09 1.19 14.53
CA PRO A 113 -8.64 -0.19 14.43
C PRO A 113 -7.15 -0.33 14.74
N ARG A 114 -6.79 -1.32 15.56
CA ARG A 114 -5.41 -1.59 15.95
C ARG A 114 -4.72 -2.43 14.87
N ARG A 115 -3.86 -1.78 14.08
CA ARG A 115 -2.99 -2.41 13.08
C ARG A 115 -1.66 -1.66 13.05
N VAL A 116 -0.56 -2.40 12.91
CA VAL A 116 0.74 -1.76 12.65
C VAL A 116 0.63 -0.98 11.34
N LEU A 117 1.01 0.30 11.34
CA LEU A 117 0.81 1.17 10.18
C LEU A 117 1.90 1.00 9.12
N SER A 118 3.10 0.57 9.49
CA SER A 118 4.23 0.43 8.56
C SER A 118 4.56 -1.03 8.33
N TYR A 119 4.97 -1.36 7.10
CA TYR A 119 5.44 -2.69 6.75
C TYR A 119 6.69 -3.08 7.56
N CYS A 120 6.65 -4.25 8.21
CA CYS A 120 7.72 -4.77 9.07
C CYS A 120 8.64 -5.78 8.40
N GLY A 121 8.35 -6.21 7.16
CA GLY A 121 9.13 -7.24 6.47
C GLY A 121 10.43 -6.76 5.82
N GLY A 122 10.85 -5.52 6.04
CA GLY A 122 12.12 -4.96 5.55
C GLY A 122 12.05 -4.36 4.13
N VAL A 123 12.85 -3.31 3.92
CA VAL A 123 12.86 -2.51 2.68
C VAL A 123 13.29 -3.30 1.45
N GLY A 124 14.27 -4.19 1.59
CA GLY A 124 14.75 -5.04 0.49
C GLY A 124 13.66 -6.00 -0.01
N THR A 125 13.00 -6.69 0.90
CA THR A 125 11.87 -7.59 0.57
C THR A 125 10.69 -6.82 -0.02
N TYR A 126 10.39 -5.62 0.50
CA TYR A 126 9.36 -4.76 -0.08
C TYR A 126 9.69 -4.39 -1.54
N ARG A 127 10.93 -3.93 -1.81
CA ARG A 127 11.37 -3.60 -3.18
C ARG A 127 11.25 -4.81 -4.10
N GLN A 128 11.72 -5.98 -3.66
CA GLN A 128 11.64 -7.21 -4.45
C GLN A 128 10.19 -7.54 -4.83
N LYS A 129 9.23 -7.45 -3.89
CA LYS A 129 7.81 -7.72 -4.18
C LYS A 129 7.22 -6.70 -5.17
N CYS A 130 7.56 -5.43 -5.05
CA CYS A 130 7.17 -4.40 -6.02
C CYS A 130 7.73 -4.70 -7.42
N ASP A 131 9.00 -5.09 -7.51
CA ASP A 131 9.69 -5.40 -8.76
C ASP A 131 9.10 -6.67 -9.41
N GLU A 132 8.76 -7.70 -8.62
CA GLU A 132 8.08 -8.91 -9.09
C GLU A 132 6.71 -8.60 -9.73
N VAL A 133 5.93 -7.70 -9.12
CA VAL A 133 4.67 -7.22 -9.70
C VAL A 133 4.93 -6.51 -11.03
N ALA A 134 5.86 -5.55 -11.08
CA ALA A 134 6.17 -4.81 -12.31
C ALA A 134 6.67 -5.74 -13.43
N ALA A 135 7.58 -6.67 -13.13
CA ALA A 135 8.14 -7.64 -14.07
C ALA A 135 7.09 -8.61 -14.63
N SER A 136 6.00 -8.87 -13.88
CA SER A 136 4.88 -9.71 -14.33
C SER A 136 3.88 -8.99 -15.23
N GLY A 137 4.16 -7.75 -15.65
CA GLY A 137 3.18 -6.91 -16.35
C GLY A 137 2.07 -6.43 -15.40
N TYR A 138 2.42 -6.13 -14.15
CA TYR A 138 1.50 -5.69 -13.10
C TYR A 138 0.38 -6.68 -12.80
N ARG A 139 0.71 -7.98 -12.69
CA ARG A 139 -0.26 -9.02 -12.32
C ARG A 139 -0.98 -8.65 -11.02
N GLY A 140 -2.30 -8.81 -11.02
CA GLY A 140 -3.17 -8.40 -9.92
C GLY A 140 -3.72 -6.98 -10.08
N PHE A 141 -3.29 -6.23 -11.09
CA PHE A 141 -3.89 -4.95 -11.47
C PHE A 141 -4.76 -5.14 -12.71
N ALA A 142 -5.96 -4.56 -12.69
CA ALA A 142 -6.77 -4.37 -13.88
C ALA A 142 -6.24 -3.14 -14.62
N MET A 143 -5.88 -3.30 -15.89
CA MET A 143 -5.38 -2.23 -16.74
C MET A 143 -6.17 -2.17 -18.04
N GLN A 144 -6.63 -0.97 -18.41
CA GLN A 144 -7.43 -0.70 -19.62
C GLN A 144 -7.19 0.71 -20.14
#